data_AF-A0A7K1LP58-F1
#
_entry.id   AF-A0A7K1LP58-F1
#
_cell.length_a   1.000
_cell.length_b   1.000
_cell.length_c   1.000
_cell.angle_alpha   90.00
_cell.angle_beta   90.00
_cell.angle_gamma   90.00
#
_symmetry.space_group_name_H-M   'P 1'
#
loop_
_entity.id
_entity.type
_entity.pdbx_description
1 polymer ?
#
loop_
_entity_poly.entity_id
_entity_poly.type
_entity_poly.pdbx_seq_one_letter_code
_entity_poly.pdbx_strand_id
1 'polypeptide(L)'
;MKPNSPKYQSKPGFKVPDDYFSSLEDKLMRRIDAENKADLPDMGSGFTVPEGYFDTLEEQILSKTNRPSKVVSLFKKEYLYYAAAIAAIFVLMLGNFFQAEQPQNLGWDDVEITEIEDYFDEDYNMSYMEWNTTEYSDLMFDDARLIYEEDFNNVDSEAVFDYLDENIEDPTYIFE
;
A
#
# COMPACT_ATOMS: atom_id res chain seq x y z
N MET A 1 -19.37 37.02 -37.40
CA MET A 1 -19.99 36.36 -36.22
C MET A 1 -21.44 36.79 -36.14
N LYS A 2 -22.40 35.87 -36.12
CA LYS A 2 -23.84 36.20 -36.01
C LYS A 2 -24.22 36.29 -34.51
N PRO A 3 -25.04 37.26 -34.09
CA PRO A 3 -25.47 37.35 -32.68
C PRO A 3 -26.48 36.26 -32.36
N ASN A 4 -26.25 35.52 -31.27
CA ASN A 4 -27.20 34.52 -30.75
C ASN A 4 -28.35 35.24 -30.03
N SER A 5 -29.57 35.08 -30.54
CA SER A 5 -30.78 35.50 -29.84
C SER A 5 -31.20 34.46 -28.78
N PRO A 6 -31.68 34.88 -27.60
CA PRO A 6 -32.06 33.94 -26.54
C PRO A 6 -33.26 33.07 -26.96
N LYS A 7 -33.12 31.76 -26.76
CA LYS A 7 -34.05 30.70 -27.22
C LYS A 7 -35.36 30.58 -26.41
N TYR A 8 -35.54 31.38 -25.36
CA TYR A 8 -36.70 31.29 -24.46
C TYR A 8 -37.46 32.61 -24.40
N GLN A 9 -38.77 32.55 -24.62
CA GLN A 9 -39.67 33.68 -24.38
C GLN A 9 -39.74 33.91 -22.87
N SER A 10 -39.24 35.04 -22.40
CA SER A 10 -39.41 35.51 -21.02
C SER A 10 -40.88 35.96 -20.82
N LYS A 11 -41.79 34.99 -20.79
CA LYS A 11 -43.18 35.21 -20.37
C LYS A 11 -43.32 34.58 -18.99
N PRO A 12 -43.49 35.37 -17.92
CA PRO A 12 -43.80 34.79 -16.61
C PRO A 12 -45.11 34.01 -16.75
N GLY A 13 -45.06 32.71 -16.46
CA GLY A 13 -46.18 31.77 -16.64
C GLY A 13 -47.36 32.03 -15.69
N PHE A 14 -47.22 32.97 -14.76
CA PHE A 14 -48.25 33.37 -13.81
C PHE A 14 -48.52 34.85 -13.98
N LYS A 15 -49.79 35.17 -14.28
CA LYS A 15 -50.31 36.54 -14.26
C LYS A 15 -51.30 36.65 -13.12
N VAL A 16 -51.16 37.68 -12.30
CA VAL A 16 -52.17 38.02 -11.30
C VAL A 16 -53.30 38.81 -11.98
N PRO A 17 -54.53 38.77 -11.44
CA PRO A 17 -55.60 39.64 -11.90
C PRO A 17 -55.22 41.12 -11.80
N ASP A 18 -55.80 41.94 -12.67
CA ASP A 18 -55.68 43.39 -12.58
C ASP A 18 -56.16 43.86 -11.18
N ASP A 19 -55.45 44.85 -10.61
CA ASP A 19 -55.70 45.40 -9.27
C ASP A 19 -55.58 44.42 -8.08
N TYR A 20 -54.95 43.24 -8.27
CA TYR A 20 -54.72 42.29 -7.18
C TYR A 20 -53.97 42.94 -6.01
N PHE A 21 -52.83 43.57 -6.28
CA PHE A 21 -52.01 44.20 -5.24
C PHE A 21 -52.61 45.51 -4.74
N SER A 22 -53.20 46.31 -5.63
CA SER A 22 -53.84 47.58 -5.29
C SER A 22 -55.00 47.41 -4.30
N SER A 23 -55.74 46.30 -4.40
CA SER A 23 -56.90 46.00 -3.53
C SER A 23 -56.58 45.03 -2.39
N LEU A 24 -55.33 44.56 -2.26
CA LEU A 24 -54.95 43.55 -1.28
C LEU A 24 -55.09 44.06 0.15
N GLU A 25 -54.62 45.28 0.39
CA GLU A 25 -54.65 45.94 1.70
C GLU A 25 -56.09 46.13 2.18
N ASP A 26 -56.95 46.71 1.36
CA ASP A 26 -58.37 46.90 1.67
C ASP A 26 -59.10 45.59 1.95
N LYS A 27 -58.80 44.53 1.16
CA LYS A 27 -59.38 43.20 1.36
C LYS A 27 -58.93 42.57 2.67
N LEU A 28 -57.65 42.72 3.02
CA LEU A 28 -57.09 42.19 4.25
C LEU A 28 -57.65 42.93 5.47
N MET A 29 -57.70 44.27 5.42
CA MET A 29 -58.24 45.09 6.50
C MET A 29 -59.73 44.80 6.72
N ARG A 30 -60.53 44.72 5.65
CA ARG A 30 -61.93 44.31 5.73
C ARG A 30 -62.12 42.93 6.36
N ARG A 31 -61.21 41.99 6.10
CA ARG A 31 -61.27 40.63 6.65
C ARG A 31 -60.97 40.64 8.14
N ILE A 32 -59.92 41.35 8.56
CA ILE A 32 -59.56 41.54 9.96
C ILE A 32 -60.69 42.25 10.71
N ASP A 33 -61.26 43.32 10.15
CA ASP A 33 -62.38 44.03 10.75
C ASP A 33 -63.64 43.16 10.85
N ALA A 34 -63.89 42.30 9.86
CA ALA A 34 -64.99 41.34 9.91
C ALA A 34 -64.76 40.24 10.95
N GLU A 35 -63.51 39.79 11.11
CA GLU A 35 -63.12 38.76 12.08
C GLU A 35 -63.11 39.31 13.52
N ASN A 36 -62.72 40.58 13.71
CA ASN A 36 -62.79 41.28 15.00
C ASN A 36 -64.23 41.68 15.40
N LYS A 37 -65.14 41.81 14.42
CA LYS A 37 -66.57 42.11 14.65
C LYS A 37 -67.44 40.86 14.76
N ALA A 38 -66.98 39.73 14.24
CA ALA A 38 -67.52 38.45 14.64
C ALA A 38 -67.24 38.29 16.13
N ASP A 39 -68.17 37.70 16.88
CA ASP A 39 -67.94 37.29 18.27
C ASP A 39 -66.76 36.29 18.27
N LEU A 40 -65.54 36.82 18.32
CA LEU A 40 -64.37 36.05 18.67
C LEU A 40 -64.70 35.45 20.03
N PRO A 41 -64.73 34.11 20.15
CA PRO A 41 -65.01 33.51 21.43
C PRO A 41 -64.04 34.12 22.43
N ASP A 42 -64.60 34.59 23.55
CA ASP A 42 -63.94 35.34 24.61
C ASP A 42 -62.48 34.88 24.78
N MET A 43 -61.52 35.80 25.00
CA MET A 43 -60.09 35.46 25.16
C MET A 43 -59.81 34.44 26.29
N GLY A 44 -60.83 33.99 27.03
CA GLY A 44 -60.80 32.79 27.87
C GLY A 44 -60.79 31.46 27.10
N SER A 45 -60.90 31.45 25.78
CA SER A 45 -60.89 30.27 24.90
C SER A 45 -59.61 30.13 24.08
N GLY A 46 -58.52 30.77 24.51
CA GLY A 46 -57.19 30.43 24.00
C GLY A 46 -56.91 28.93 24.15
N PHE A 47 -55.90 28.40 23.46
CA PHE A 47 -55.49 27.01 23.61
C PHE A 47 -55.12 26.71 25.06
N THR A 48 -56.07 26.24 25.85
CA THR A 48 -55.86 25.79 27.21
C THR A 48 -55.38 24.35 27.14
N VAL A 49 -54.27 24.09 27.82
CA VAL A 49 -53.84 22.70 28.03
C VAL A 49 -54.71 22.10 29.14
N PRO A 50 -55.02 20.79 29.06
CA PRO A 50 -55.66 20.10 30.17
C PRO A 50 -54.86 20.27 31.47
N GLU A 51 -55.57 20.24 32.59
CA GLU A 51 -54.94 20.23 33.91
C GLU A 51 -53.96 19.04 34.01
N GLY A 52 -52.74 19.30 34.46
CA GLY A 52 -51.68 18.30 34.57
C GLY A 52 -51.06 17.82 33.25
N TYR A 53 -51.29 18.51 32.12
CA TYR A 53 -50.65 18.18 30.83
C TYR A 53 -49.13 18.09 30.95
N PHE A 54 -48.50 19.09 31.58
CA PHE A 54 -47.04 19.13 31.73
C PHE A 54 -46.50 18.14 32.76
N ASP A 55 -47.33 17.66 33.69
CA ASP A 55 -46.92 16.70 34.71
C ASP A 55 -46.66 15.31 34.11
N THR A 56 -47.38 14.94 33.05
CA THR A 56 -47.25 13.63 32.38
C THR A 56 -46.51 13.70 31.05
N LEU A 57 -46.22 14.91 30.55
CA LEU A 57 -45.60 15.12 29.24
C LEU A 57 -44.22 14.44 29.14
N GLU A 58 -43.39 14.57 30.18
CA GLU A 58 -42.05 13.98 30.22
C GLU A 58 -42.11 12.45 30.12
N GLU A 59 -42.97 11.82 30.92
CA GLU A 59 -43.16 10.36 30.92
C GLU A 59 -43.71 9.85 29.57
N GLN A 60 -44.62 10.60 28.94
CA GLN A 60 -45.13 10.28 27.62
C GLN A 60 -44.06 10.38 26.52
N ILE A 61 -43.14 11.34 26.62
CA ILE A 61 -42.03 11.47 25.66
C ILE A 61 -41.04 10.34 25.87
N LEU A 62 -40.65 10.05 27.11
CA LEU A 62 -39.68 9.00 27.44
C LEU A 62 -40.20 7.62 27.07
N SER A 63 -41.48 7.30 27.33
CA SER A 63 -42.10 6.03 26.94
C SER A 63 -42.15 5.82 25.43
N LYS A 64 -42.25 6.89 24.63
CA LYS A 64 -42.24 6.83 23.17
C LYS A 64 -40.83 6.82 22.56
N THR A 65 -39.85 7.39 23.26
CA THR A 65 -38.48 7.57 22.76
C THR A 65 -37.53 6.48 23.22
N ASN A 66 -37.76 5.88 24.40
CA ASN A 66 -36.94 4.81 24.96
C ASN A 66 -37.29 3.43 24.37
N ARG A 67 -37.45 3.37 23.05
CA ARG A 67 -37.49 2.10 22.33
C ARG A 67 -36.04 1.70 22.06
N PRO A 68 -35.62 0.47 22.37
CA PRO A 68 -34.32 0.00 21.94
C PRO A 68 -34.29 0.10 20.42
N SER A 69 -33.49 1.03 19.89
CA SER A 69 -33.30 1.14 18.46
C SER A 69 -32.68 -0.16 17.97
N LYS A 70 -33.14 -0.66 16.83
CA LYS A 70 -32.58 -1.87 16.22
C LYS A 70 -31.17 -1.54 15.72
N VAL A 71 -30.20 -1.64 16.62
CA VAL A 71 -28.78 -1.48 16.28
C VAL A 71 -28.34 -2.68 15.47
N VAL A 72 -27.84 -2.42 14.26
CA VAL A 72 -27.15 -3.44 13.46
C VAL A 72 -25.66 -3.20 13.62
N SER A 73 -24.91 -4.25 13.95
CA SER A 73 -23.45 -4.16 14.01
C SER A 73 -22.90 -3.87 12.61
N LEU A 74 -22.19 -2.75 12.45
CA LEU A 74 -21.59 -2.34 11.18
C LEU A 74 -20.37 -3.19 10.81
N PHE A 75 -19.63 -3.71 11.80
CA PHE A 75 -18.42 -4.48 11.58
C PHE A 75 -18.65 -5.95 11.97
N LYS A 76 -18.91 -6.78 10.96
CA LYS A 76 -18.95 -8.24 11.16
C LYS A 76 -17.55 -8.81 10.99
N LYS A 77 -17.06 -9.52 12.00
CA LYS A 77 -15.71 -10.11 12.03
C LYS A 77 -15.43 -11.05 10.84
N GLU A 78 -16.48 -11.68 10.30
CA GLU A 78 -16.41 -12.56 9.13
C GLU A 78 -15.86 -11.85 7.88
N TYR A 79 -16.26 -10.59 7.65
CA TYR A 79 -15.74 -9.80 6.51
C TYR A 79 -14.38 -9.18 6.77
N LEU A 80 -13.99 -9.00 8.04
CA LEU A 80 -12.67 -8.49 8.39
C LEU A 80 -11.55 -9.47 8.02
N TYR A 81 -11.76 -10.78 8.23
CA TYR A 81 -10.79 -11.79 7.79
C TYR A 81 -10.64 -11.83 6.26
N TYR A 82 -11.75 -11.68 5.52
CA TYR A 82 -11.72 -11.62 4.06
C TYR A 82 -11.00 -10.36 3.53
N ALA A 83 -11.30 -9.20 4.12
CA ALA A 83 -10.63 -7.95 3.77
C ALA A 83 -9.12 -8.00 4.10
N ALA A 84 -8.74 -8.60 5.23
CA ALA A 84 -7.34 -8.79 5.62
C ALA A 84 -6.60 -9.71 4.64
N ALA A 85 -7.22 -10.79 4.16
CA ALA A 85 -6.63 -11.68 3.17
C ALA A 85 -6.37 -10.96 1.83
N ILE A 86 -7.33 -10.16 1.36
CA ILE A 86 -7.15 -9.35 0.13
C ILE A 86 -6.02 -8.34 0.31
N ALA A 87 -5.98 -7.64 1.46
CA ALA A 87 -4.91 -6.70 1.76
C ALA A 87 -3.54 -7.39 1.80
N ALA A 88 -3.44 -8.57 2.39
CA ALA A 88 -2.20 -9.36 2.42
C ALA A 88 -1.73 -9.73 0.99
N ILE A 89 -2.64 -10.09 0.09
CA ILE A 89 -2.32 -10.36 -1.32
C ILE A 89 -1.78 -9.09 -1.99
N PHE A 90 -2.40 -7.92 -1.78
CA PHE A 90 -1.90 -6.65 -2.33
C PHE A 90 -0.52 -6.29 -1.77
N VAL A 91 -0.32 -6.52 -0.47
CA VAL A 91 0.97 -6.32 0.19
C VAL A 91 2.03 -7.26 -0.41
N LEU A 92 1.71 -8.54 -0.63
CA LEU A 92 2.63 -9.47 -1.29
C LEU A 92 2.88 -9.12 -2.77
N MET A 93 1.88 -8.61 -3.48
CA MET A 93 1.98 -8.29 -4.91
C MET A 93 2.73 -6.98 -5.17
N LEU A 94 2.60 -5.98 -4.29
CA LEU A 94 3.20 -4.66 -4.43
C LEU A 94 4.43 -4.44 -3.56
N GLY A 95 4.63 -5.29 -2.55
CA GLY A 95 5.76 -5.20 -1.65
C GLY A 95 6.96 -5.97 -2.18
N ASN A 96 8.11 -5.30 -2.26
CA ASN A 96 9.41 -5.92 -2.52
C ASN A 96 9.95 -6.61 -1.25
N PHE A 97 9.17 -7.52 -0.66
CA PHE A 97 9.56 -8.23 0.59
C PHE A 97 10.63 -9.29 0.36
N PHE A 98 10.78 -9.78 -0.88
CA PHE A 98 11.76 -10.79 -1.27
C PHE A 98 12.76 -10.17 -2.24
N GLN A 99 13.41 -9.09 -1.82
CA GLN A 99 14.65 -8.67 -2.46
C GLN A 99 15.69 -9.73 -2.10
N ALA A 100 15.69 -10.84 -2.84
CA ALA A 100 16.74 -11.82 -2.77
C ALA A 100 18.01 -11.07 -3.11
N GLU A 101 18.92 -10.94 -2.14
CA GLU A 101 20.28 -10.55 -2.48
C GLU A 101 20.73 -11.53 -3.55
N GLN A 102 21.09 -11.00 -4.71
CA GLN A 102 21.69 -11.84 -5.73
C GLN A 102 22.87 -12.54 -5.06
N PRO A 103 23.11 -13.83 -5.31
CA PRO A 103 24.32 -14.47 -4.82
C PRO A 103 25.46 -13.53 -5.20
N GLN A 104 26.10 -12.93 -4.19
CA GLN A 104 27.31 -12.13 -4.39
C GLN A 104 28.22 -13.08 -5.17
N ASN A 105 28.56 -12.69 -6.39
CA ASN A 105 29.46 -13.48 -7.19
C ASN A 105 30.83 -13.28 -6.55
N LEU A 106 31.15 -14.11 -5.56
CA LEU A 106 32.42 -14.07 -4.84
C LEU A 106 33.52 -14.22 -5.88
N GLY A 107 34.21 -13.12 -6.14
CA GLY A 107 35.36 -13.10 -7.03
C GLY A 107 36.63 -13.37 -6.24
N TRP A 108 37.69 -13.75 -6.93
CA TRP A 108 39.04 -13.81 -6.33
C TRP A 108 39.48 -12.45 -5.75
N ASP A 109 38.89 -11.35 -6.22
CA ASP A 109 39.12 -9.99 -5.71
C ASP A 109 38.51 -9.75 -4.32
N ASP A 110 37.54 -10.57 -3.89
CA ASP A 110 36.88 -10.45 -2.58
C ASP A 110 37.59 -11.26 -1.48
N VAL A 111 38.58 -12.07 -1.85
CA VAL A 111 39.35 -12.88 -0.89
C VAL A 111 40.41 -11.99 -0.23
N GLU A 112 40.27 -11.73 1.06
CA GLU A 112 41.27 -10.95 1.80
C GLU A 112 42.52 -11.80 2.03
N ILE A 113 43.71 -11.21 1.85
CA ILE A 113 44.99 -11.90 2.05
C ILE A 113 45.11 -12.46 3.48
N THR A 114 44.50 -11.79 4.46
CA THR A 114 44.47 -12.23 5.85
C THR A 114 43.65 -13.52 6.03
N GLU A 115 42.58 -13.72 5.26
CA GLU A 115 41.80 -14.97 5.27
C GLU A 115 42.58 -16.12 4.62
N ILE A 116 43.41 -15.82 3.62
CA ILE A 116 44.33 -16.79 3.00
C ILE A 116 45.45 -17.17 3.98
N GLU A 117 46.05 -16.18 4.64
CA GLU A 117 47.07 -16.39 5.68
C GLU A 117 46.50 -17.23 6.82
N ASP A 118 45.30 -16.91 7.30
CA ASP A 118 44.62 -17.68 8.34
C ASP A 118 44.29 -19.10 7.88
N TYR A 119 43.93 -19.34 6.62
CA TYR A 119 43.72 -20.70 6.09
C TYR A 119 45.00 -21.55 6.10
N PHE A 120 46.14 -20.96 5.72
CA PHE A 120 47.43 -21.62 5.77
C PHE A 120 47.91 -21.86 7.20
N ASP A 121 47.59 -20.95 8.12
CA ASP A 121 47.93 -21.08 9.52
C ASP A 121 46.96 -22.02 10.27
N GLU A 122 45.66 -22.10 9.94
CA GLU A 122 44.72 -23.01 10.62
C GLU A 122 45.01 -24.49 10.28
N ASP A 123 45.48 -24.79 9.06
CA ASP A 123 45.95 -26.13 8.70
C ASP A 123 47.42 -26.36 9.09
N TYR A 124 47.70 -26.19 10.39
CA TYR A 124 48.98 -26.43 11.09
C TYR A 124 49.45 -27.91 11.03
N ASN A 125 49.11 -28.65 9.97
CA ASN A 125 49.58 -30.00 9.65
C ASN A 125 49.91 -30.24 8.15
N MET A 126 49.78 -29.26 7.25
CA MET A 126 50.44 -29.34 5.95
C MET A 126 51.87 -28.80 6.11
N SER A 127 52.76 -29.68 6.60
CA SER A 127 54.20 -29.52 6.58
C SER A 127 54.62 -28.78 5.32
N TYR A 128 55.27 -27.63 5.47
CA TYR A 128 55.96 -26.89 4.41
C TYR A 128 56.30 -27.81 3.24
N MET A 129 55.65 -27.61 2.08
CA MET A 129 56.21 -28.08 0.82
C MET A 129 57.53 -27.33 0.64
N GLU A 130 58.58 -27.89 1.25
CA GLU A 130 59.95 -27.42 1.10
C GLU A 130 60.44 -27.97 -0.25
N TRP A 131 59.93 -27.37 -1.33
CA TRP A 131 60.38 -27.63 -2.69
C TRP A 131 61.90 -27.51 -2.72
N ASN A 132 62.60 -28.62 -3.01
CA ASN A 132 64.04 -28.56 -3.10
C ASN A 132 64.44 -27.92 -4.44
N THR A 133 65.64 -27.31 -4.53
CA THR A 133 66.07 -26.60 -5.75
C THR A 133 66.08 -27.45 -7.02
N THR A 134 66.06 -28.78 -6.90
CA THR A 134 65.98 -29.75 -8.00
C THR A 134 64.55 -29.90 -8.53
N GLU A 135 63.55 -29.88 -7.67
CA GLU A 135 62.14 -29.94 -8.10
C GLU A 135 61.73 -28.63 -8.78
N TYR A 136 62.24 -27.50 -8.29
CA TYR A 136 62.11 -26.20 -8.98
C TYR A 136 62.72 -26.20 -10.39
N SER A 137 63.82 -26.94 -10.59
CA SER A 137 64.40 -27.04 -11.93
C SER A 137 63.56 -27.93 -12.84
N ASP A 138 63.02 -29.05 -12.37
CA ASP A 138 62.19 -29.91 -13.22
C ASP A 138 60.92 -29.17 -13.69
N LEU A 139 60.33 -28.31 -12.86
CA LEU A 139 59.17 -27.50 -13.24
C LEU A 139 59.51 -26.41 -14.29
N MET A 140 60.71 -25.83 -14.21
CA MET A 140 61.13 -24.80 -15.17
C MET A 140 61.63 -25.37 -16.50
N PHE A 141 61.88 -26.67 -16.58
CA PHE A 141 62.48 -27.32 -17.74
C PHE A 141 61.63 -28.50 -18.24
N ASP A 142 60.87 -28.30 -19.32
CA ASP A 142 60.26 -29.40 -20.07
C ASP A 142 61.19 -29.84 -21.22
N ASP A 143 61.59 -31.11 -21.23
CA ASP A 143 62.55 -31.70 -22.20
C ASP A 143 63.79 -30.82 -22.45
N ALA A 144 64.38 -30.30 -21.37
CA ALA A 144 65.54 -29.39 -21.38
C ALA A 144 65.32 -28.03 -22.06
N ARG A 145 64.07 -27.60 -22.25
CA ARG A 145 63.69 -26.23 -22.65
C ARG A 145 63.13 -25.48 -21.47
N LEU A 146 63.55 -24.23 -21.31
CA LEU A 146 62.95 -23.31 -20.34
C LEU A 146 61.50 -23.04 -20.74
N ILE A 147 60.57 -23.34 -19.85
CA ILE A 147 59.16 -23.02 -20.04
C ILE A 147 58.99 -21.52 -19.80
N TYR A 148 58.45 -20.81 -20.79
CA TYR A 148 58.12 -19.39 -20.66
C TYR A 148 56.60 -19.22 -20.55
N GLU A 149 56.18 -18.09 -19.99
CA GLU A 149 54.76 -17.69 -19.89
C GLU A 149 54.05 -17.70 -21.25
N GLU A 150 54.79 -17.54 -22.35
CA GLU A 150 54.27 -17.61 -23.73
C GLU A 150 53.85 -19.02 -24.15
N ASP A 151 54.42 -20.07 -23.56
CA ASP A 151 54.07 -21.47 -23.86
C ASP A 151 52.68 -21.83 -23.29
N PHE A 152 52.30 -21.23 -22.16
CA PHE A 152 50.98 -21.39 -21.55
C PHE A 152 49.85 -20.72 -22.33
N ASN A 153 50.17 -19.75 -23.20
CA ASN A 153 49.16 -19.02 -23.97
C ASN A 153 48.53 -19.85 -25.10
N ASN A 154 49.13 -20.99 -25.49
CA ASN A 154 48.63 -21.87 -26.54
C ASN A 154 47.97 -23.14 -25.99
N VAL A 155 47.81 -23.25 -24.68
CA VAL A 155 47.17 -24.41 -24.06
C VAL A 155 45.66 -24.27 -24.18
N ASP A 156 45.03 -25.31 -24.70
CA ASP A 156 43.58 -25.35 -24.85
C ASP A 156 42.90 -25.42 -23.47
N SER A 157 42.04 -24.45 -23.18
CA SER A 157 41.44 -24.30 -21.85
C SER A 157 40.54 -25.47 -21.47
N GLU A 158 39.94 -26.14 -22.46
CA GLU A 158 39.07 -27.30 -22.24
C GLU A 158 39.89 -28.54 -21.84
N ALA A 159 41.04 -28.76 -22.48
CA ALA A 159 41.99 -29.80 -22.07
C ALA A 159 42.54 -29.59 -20.64
N VAL A 160 42.79 -28.33 -20.24
CA VAL A 160 43.20 -28.01 -18.86
C VAL A 160 42.08 -28.31 -17.87
N PHE A 161 40.84 -27.95 -18.22
CA PHE A 161 39.69 -28.18 -17.36
C PHE A 161 39.41 -29.68 -17.17
N ASP A 162 39.48 -30.46 -18.25
CA ASP A 162 39.33 -31.92 -18.22
C ASP A 162 40.42 -32.58 -17.36
N TYR A 163 41.67 -32.12 -17.49
CA TYR A 163 42.77 -32.65 -16.68
C TYR A 163 42.61 -32.35 -15.18
N LEU A 164 42.17 -31.14 -14.84
CA LEU A 164 41.93 -30.76 -13.44
C LEU A 164 40.75 -31.52 -12.84
N ASP A 165 39.69 -31.77 -13.61
CA ASP A 165 38.53 -32.54 -13.15
C ASP A 165 38.90 -34.03 -12.93
N GLU A 166 39.73 -34.61 -13.81
CA GLU A 166 40.17 -36.00 -13.68
C GLU A 166 41.15 -36.21 -12.50
N ASN A 167 41.93 -35.19 -12.14
CA ASN A 167 42.92 -35.27 -11.05
C ASN A 167 42.47 -34.58 -9.75
N ILE A 168 41.21 -34.13 -9.66
CA ILE A 168 40.70 -33.40 -8.48
C ILE A 168 40.71 -34.22 -7.18
N GLU A 169 40.73 -35.55 -7.31
CA GLU A 169 40.78 -36.49 -6.17
C GLU A 169 42.22 -36.77 -5.69
N ASP A 170 43.24 -36.39 -6.46
CA ASP A 170 44.65 -36.50 -6.09
C ASP A 170 45.22 -35.10 -5.79
N PRO A 171 45.25 -34.68 -4.51
CA PRO A 171 45.66 -33.33 -4.12
C PRO A 171 47.13 -33.04 -4.44
N THR A 172 47.91 -34.05 -4.82
CA THR A 172 49.31 -33.88 -5.21
C THR A 172 49.45 -33.12 -6.53
N TYR A 173 48.45 -33.18 -7.43
CA TYR A 173 48.50 -32.57 -8.77
C TYR A 173 47.74 -31.25 -8.90
N ILE A 174 47.01 -30.84 -7.85
CA ILE A 174 46.39 -29.51 -7.77
C ILE A 174 47.45 -28.43 -7.45
N PHE A 175 48.66 -28.86 -7.03
CA PHE A 175 49.75 -27.99 -6.59
C PHE A 175 51.08 -28.21 -7.34
N GLU A 176 51.05 -28.81 -8.54
CA GLU A 176 52.18 -28.78 -9.49
C GLU A 176 52.00 -27.66 -10.53
#